data_AF-A0A117ML50-F1
#
_entry.id   AF-A0A117ML50-F1
#
_cell.length_a   1.000
_cell.length_b   1.000
_cell.length_c   1.000
_cell.angle_alpha   90.00
_cell.angle_beta   90.00
_cell.angle_gamma   90.00
#
_symmetry.space_group_name_H-M   'P 1'
#
loop_
_entity.id
_entity.type
_entity.pdbx_description
1 polymer ?
#
loop_
_entity_poly.entity_id
_entity_poly.type
_entity_poly.pdbx_seq_one_letter_code
_entity_poly.pdbx_strand_id
1 'polypeptide(L)' 'MVKQCPQCGLPGVPLTRGKPSPAALAASEDGRLSLGGCRVAPGQPNWRCPSDHEWRDEDMTAWSAAVDEAITPYR' A
#
# COMPACT_ATOMS: atom_id res chain seq x y z
N MET A 1 10.60 5.24 -0.96
CA MET A 1 10.35 6.00 -2.22
C MET A 1 8.87 5.90 -2.54
N VAL A 2 8.14 7.02 -2.49
CA VAL A 2 6.70 7.06 -2.79
C VAL A 2 6.48 6.88 -4.30
N LYS A 3 5.61 5.96 -4.71
CA LYS A 3 5.22 5.81 -6.13
C LYS A 3 4.13 6.82 -6.48
N GLN A 4 4.22 7.43 -7.65
CA GLN A 4 3.16 8.31 -8.16
C GLN A 4 2.10 7.51 -8.90
N CYS A 5 0.84 7.94 -8.76
CA CYS A 5 -0.28 7.37 -9.47
C CYS A 5 -0.15 7.62 -10.98
N PRO A 6 -0.24 6.59 -11.83
CA PRO A 6 -0.13 6.77 -13.28
C PRO A 6 -1.34 7.51 -13.89
N GLN A 7 -2.45 7.61 -13.16
CA GLN A 7 -3.69 8.23 -13.66
C GLN A 7 -3.79 9.72 -13.30
N CYS A 8 -3.35 10.12 -12.09
CA CYS A 8 -3.52 11.49 -11.60
C CYS A 8 -2.25 12.14 -11.04
N GLY A 9 -1.11 11.43 -11.01
CA GLY A 9 0.17 11.94 -10.52
C GLY A 9 0.29 12.07 -9.00
N LEU A 10 -0.80 11.90 -8.24
CA LEU A 10 -0.79 11.96 -6.78
C LEU A 10 0.09 10.86 -6.17
N PRO A 11 0.72 11.11 -5.01
CA PRO A 11 1.49 10.10 -4.29
C PRO A 11 0.60 8.92 -3.89
N GLY A 12 1.12 7.71 -4.08
CA GLY A 12 0.49 6.45 -3.67
C GLY A 12 1.03 5.94 -2.35
N VAL A 13 0.18 5.20 -1.63
CA VAL A 13 0.54 4.40 -0.46
C VAL A 13 0.55 2.93 -0.82
N PRO A 14 1.35 2.09 -0.13
CA PRO A 14 1.30 0.65 -0.34
C PRO A 14 -0.09 0.12 0.01
N LEU A 15 -0.66 -0.68 -0.88
CA LEU A 15 -1.89 -1.42 -0.69
C LEU A 15 -1.56 -2.84 -0.26
N THR A 16 -2.05 -3.27 0.89
CA THR A 16 -1.86 -4.63 1.41
C THR A 16 -3.20 -5.37 1.47
N ARG A 17 -3.16 -6.69 1.31
CA ARG A 17 -4.35 -7.55 1.36
C ARG A 17 -4.11 -8.71 2.31
N GLY A 18 -5.20 -9.30 2.77
CA GLY A 18 -5.18 -10.36 3.79
C GLY A 18 -5.62 -9.85 5.16
N LYS A 19 -5.30 -10.62 6.20
CA LYS A 19 -5.56 -10.20 7.58
C LYS A 19 -4.47 -9.21 8.01
N PRO A 20 -4.80 -7.96 8.38
CA PRO A 20 -3.79 -6.99 8.80
C PRO A 20 -3.18 -7.39 10.15
N SER A 21 -1.89 -7.10 10.31
CA SER A 21 -1.25 -7.05 11.63
C SER A 21 -1.69 -5.78 12.38
N PRO A 22 -1.51 -5.70 13.72
CA PRO A 22 -1.78 -4.47 14.46
C PRO A 22 -1.02 -3.26 13.91
N ALA A 23 0.26 -3.44 13.54
CA ALA A 23 1.07 -2.38 12.94
C ALA A 23 0.54 -1.93 11.57
N ALA A 24 0.06 -2.86 10.73
CA ALA A 24 -0.54 -2.50 9.45
C ALA A 24 -1.90 -1.80 9.61
N LEU A 25 -2.68 -2.17 10.64
CA LEU A 25 -3.92 -1.50 10.96
C LEU A 25 -3.67 -0.04 11.40
N ALA A 26 -2.76 0.18 12.35
CA ALA A 26 -2.39 1.52 12.80
C ALA A 26 -1.82 2.39 11.67
N ALA A 27 -0.93 1.83 10.84
CA ALA A 27 -0.40 2.52 9.66
C ALA A 27 -1.50 2.89 8.65
N SER A 28 -2.58 2.09 8.56
CA SER A 28 -3.73 2.40 7.70
C SER A 28 -4.60 3.52 8.27
N GLU A 29 -4.80 3.54 9.58
CA GLU A 29 -5.53 4.62 10.28
C GLU A 29 -4.81 5.97 10.11
N ASP A 30 -3.47 5.95 10.10
CA ASP A 30 -2.64 7.13 9.84
C ASP A 30 -2.47 7.47 8.35
N GLY A 31 -3.12 6.73 7.44
CA GLY A 31 -3.10 6.98 6.00
C GLY A 31 -1.76 6.70 5.32
N ARG A 32 -0.87 5.92 5.96
CA ARG A 32 0.47 5.58 5.45
C ARG A 32 0.49 4.28 4.64
N LEU A 33 -0.58 3.52 4.73
CA LEU A 33 -0.83 2.25 4.05
C LEU A 33 -2.33 2.13 3.77
N SER A 34 -2.72 1.36 2.76
CA SER A 34 -4.13 1.04 2.50
C SER A 34 -4.41 -0.45 2.62
N LEU A 35 -5.62 -0.81 3.06
CA LEU A 35 -6.09 -2.18 3.17
C LEU A 35 -7.03 -2.49 1.99
N GLY A 36 -6.64 -3.42 1.12
CA GLY A 36 -7.37 -3.84 -0.08
C GLY A 36 -8.27 -5.06 0.14
N GLY A 37 -8.76 -5.28 1.36
CA GLY A 37 -9.57 -6.43 1.72
C GLY A 37 -8.78 -7.72 1.95
N CYS A 38 -9.50 -8.81 2.23
CA CYS A 38 -8.91 -10.05 2.76
C CYS A 38 -8.44 -11.06 1.69
N ARG A 39 -8.90 -10.92 0.44
CA ARG A 39 -8.56 -11.89 -0.62
C ARG A 39 -7.19 -11.59 -1.24
N VAL A 40 -6.34 -12.62 -1.30
CA VAL A 40 -5.04 -12.59 -1.97
C VAL A 40 -5.10 -13.42 -3.25
N ALA A 41 -4.85 -12.79 -4.38
CA ALA A 41 -4.80 -13.38 -5.71
C ALA A 41 -3.64 -12.75 -6.51
N PRO A 42 -3.05 -13.46 -7.49
CA PRO A 42 -2.03 -12.92 -8.38
C PRO A 42 -2.53 -11.71 -9.18
N GLY A 43 -1.62 -10.80 -9.51
CA GLY A 43 -1.93 -9.65 -10.38
C GLY A 43 -2.76 -8.54 -9.73
N GLN A 44 -3.13 -8.67 -8.45
CA GLN A 44 -3.86 -7.62 -7.77
C GLN A 44 -3.01 -6.34 -7.61
N PRO A 45 -3.66 -5.16 -7.57
CA PRO A 45 -2.99 -3.91 -7.25
C PRO A 45 -2.31 -3.95 -5.88
N ASN A 46 -1.16 -3.29 -5.83
CA ASN A 46 -0.31 -3.13 -4.65
C ASN A 46 -0.07 -1.66 -4.30
N TRP A 47 -0.64 -0.71 -5.05
CA TRP A 47 -0.62 0.71 -4.72
C TRP A 47 -2.01 1.32 -4.84
N ARG A 48 -2.26 2.35 -4.02
CA ARG A 48 -3.46 3.18 -4.08
C ARG A 48 -3.11 4.64 -3.82
N CYS A 49 -3.74 5.59 -4.53
CA CYS A 49 -3.60 7.02 -4.22
C CYS A 49 -4.85 7.58 -3.52
N PRO A 50 -4.80 8.83 -3.00
CA PRO A 50 -5.95 9.47 -2.34
C PRO A 50 -7.22 9.63 -3.20
N SER A 51 -7.10 9.55 -4.53
CA SER A 51 -8.24 9.52 -5.47
C SER A 51 -8.80 8.11 -5.71
N ASP A 52 -8.39 7.12 -4.90
CA ASP A 52 -8.80 5.71 -4.97
C ASP A 52 -8.41 4.96 -6.26
N HIS A 53 -7.51 5.54 -7.05
CA HIS A 53 -6.88 4.81 -8.16
C HIS A 53 -5.95 3.72 -7.62
N GLU A 54 -6.13 2.50 -8.10
CA GLU A 54 -5.30 1.35 -7.77
C GLU A 54 -4.42 0.96 -8.97
N TRP A 55 -3.15 0.63 -8.73
CA TRP A 55 -2.27 0.10 -9.77
C TRP A 55 -1.31 -0.95 -9.25
N ARG A 56 -0.68 -1.65 -10.19
CA ARG A 56 0.31 -2.69 -9.91
C ARG A 56 1.70 -2.23 -10.30
N ASP A 57 2.64 -2.40 -9.39
CA ASP A 57 4.08 -2.39 -9.65
C ASP A 57 4.60 -3.83 -9.64
N GLU A 58 5.12 -4.32 -10.76
CA GLU A 58 5.45 -5.75 -10.92
C GLU A 58 6.70 -6.19 -10.15
N ASP A 59 7.68 -5.29 -10.01
CA ASP A 59 8.96 -5.53 -9.34
C ASP A 59 8.77 -5.72 -7.82
N MET A 60 7.70 -5.15 -7.23
CA MET A 60 7.39 -5.20 -5.80
C MET A 60 8.46 -4.58 -4.88
N THR A 61 9.67 -4.29 -5.36
CA THR A 61 10.78 -3.71 -4.58
C THR A 61 10.37 -2.41 -3.88
N ALA A 62 9.78 -1.48 -4.62
CA ALA A 62 9.32 -0.21 -4.04
C ALA A 62 8.16 -0.40 -3.06
N TRP A 63 7.29 -1.37 -3.33
CA TRP A 63 6.16 -1.68 -2.46
C TRP A 63 6.62 -2.25 -1.13
N SER A 64 7.56 -3.21 -1.14
CA SER A 64 8.10 -3.81 0.07
C SER A 64 8.76 -2.76 0.96
N ALA A 65 9.62 -1.91 0.38
CA ALA A 65 10.26 -0.83 1.13
C ALA A 65 9.24 0.16 1.72
N ALA A 66 8.18 0.49 0.97
CA ALA A 66 7.13 1.39 1.44
C ALA A 66 6.28 0.75 2.57
N VAL A 67 6.00 -0.55 2.51
CA VAL A 67 5.32 -1.27 3.59
C VAL A 67 6.17 -1.24 4.86
N ASP A 68 7.46 -1.57 4.76
CA ASP A 68 8.38 -1.56 5.91
C ASP A 68 8.47 -0.15 6.53
N GLU A 69 8.62 0.89 5.70
CA GLU A 69 8.63 2.28 6.14
C GLU A 69 7.32 2.67 6.83
N ALA A 70 6.17 2.27 6.27
CA ALA A 70 4.86 2.57 6.80
C ALA A 70 4.64 1.94 8.18
N ILE A 71 5.08 0.70 8.40
CA ILE A 71 4.86 -0.01 9.67
C ILE A 71 5.97 0.19 10.71
N THR A 72 7.13 0.73 10.32
CA THR A 72 8.30 0.90 11.22
C THR A 72 7.97 1.59 12.55
N PRO A 73 7.14 2.66 12.59
CA PRO A 73 6.83 3.33 13.87
C PRO A 73 5.97 2.53 14.85
N TYR A 74 5.41 1.39 14.43
CA TYR A 74 4.55 0.54 15.26
C TYR A 74 5.16 -0.85 15.52
N ARG A 75 6.48 -1.00 15.29
CA ARG A 75 7.24 -2.21 15.63
C ARG A 75 7.86 -2.13 17.01
#